data_AF-A0A1G8Q0G8-F1
#
_entry.id   AF-A0A1G8Q0G8-F1
#
_cell.length_a   1.000
_cell.length_b   1.000
_cell.length_c   1.000
_cell.angle_alpha   90.00
_cell.angle_beta   90.00
_cell.angle_gamma   90.00
#
_symmetry.space_group_name_H-M   'P 1'
#
loop_
_entity.id
_entity.type
_entity.pdbx_description
1 polymer ?
#
loop_
_entity_poly.entity_id
_entity_poly.type
_entity_poly.pdbx_seq_one_letter_code
_entity_poly.pdbx_strand_id
1 'polypeptide(L)'
;MADGTAIPLAVRAAGDGQTDREHREEQYQALVEQIEPGDIPYIRLGELIEVHLAEQEDADYELTDVILLTDGSYKYSMPDNGPQTVVIRGGAGSFELGIHPAAFLSSSTSDYEPGATLRGFRLSGMSGGELQDIYFVLRTDAGSVGPSL
;
A
#
# COMPACT_ATOMS: atom_id res chain seq x y z
N MET A 1 8.61 23.85 0.34
CA MET A 1 9.21 22.52 0.12
C MET A 1 8.31 21.54 0.85
N ALA A 2 7.73 20.56 0.16
CA ALA A 2 6.89 19.56 0.81
C ALA A 2 7.79 18.66 1.67
N ASP A 3 7.47 18.54 2.96
CA ASP A 3 8.20 17.72 3.95
C ASP A 3 7.78 16.23 3.84
N GLY A 4 7.70 15.73 2.61
CA GLY A 4 7.18 14.41 2.30
C GLY A 4 8.21 13.32 2.57
N THR A 5 7.77 12.21 3.17
CA THR A 5 8.58 10.99 3.25
C THR A 5 8.52 10.26 1.92
N ALA A 6 9.67 10.01 1.29
CA ALA A 6 9.73 9.23 0.06
C ALA A 6 9.47 7.75 0.34
N ILE A 7 8.55 7.14 -0.41
CA ILE A 7 8.18 5.72 -0.27
C ILE A 7 8.86 4.93 -1.39
N PRO A 8 9.65 3.88 -1.08
CA PRO A 8 10.19 2.98 -2.08
C PRO A 8 9.07 2.27 -2.85
N LEU A 9 9.20 2.18 -4.18
CA LEU A 9 8.20 1.62 -5.09
C LEU A 9 8.82 0.53 -5.97
N ALA A 10 8.06 -0.53 -6.24
CA ALA A 10 8.34 -1.47 -7.34
C ALA A 10 7.27 -1.30 -8.42
N VAL A 11 7.72 -1.10 -9.67
CA VAL A 11 6.85 -0.92 -10.83
C VAL A 11 7.02 -2.12 -11.76
N ARG A 12 5.90 -2.69 -12.23
CA ARG A 12 5.91 -3.77 -13.22
C ARG A 12 4.85 -3.55 -14.29
N ALA A 13 5.19 -3.92 -15.54
CA ALA A 13 4.19 -4.13 -16.57
C ALA A 13 3.33 -5.32 -16.13
N ALA A 14 2.01 -5.14 -16.08
CA ALA A 14 1.10 -6.21 -15.72
C ALA A 14 0.83 -7.08 -16.96
N GLY A 15 0.91 -8.39 -16.80
CA GLY A 15 0.44 -9.34 -17.81
C GLY A 15 -1.08 -9.24 -18.00
N ASP A 16 -1.54 -9.79 -19.12
CA ASP A 16 -2.87 -9.77 -19.74
C ASP A 16 -4.00 -10.48 -18.95
N GLY A 17 -4.03 -10.29 -17.63
CA GLY A 17 -5.17 -10.66 -16.80
C GLY A 17 -4.76 -11.08 -15.40
N GLN A 18 -5.29 -10.36 -14.41
CA GLN A 18 -5.49 -10.81 -13.05
C GLN A 18 -4.27 -11.52 -12.44
N THR A 19 -3.27 -10.74 -12.01
CA THR A 19 -2.16 -11.24 -11.20
C THR A 19 -2.73 -11.97 -9.98
N ASP A 20 -2.59 -13.30 -10.00
CA ASP A 20 -3.05 -14.20 -8.94
C ASP A 20 -2.45 -13.75 -7.61
N ARG A 21 -3.16 -13.99 -6.51
CA ARG A 21 -2.77 -13.58 -5.16
C ARG A 21 -1.34 -13.99 -4.84
N GLU A 22 -0.93 -15.19 -5.27
CA GLU A 22 0.44 -15.70 -5.12
C GLU A 22 1.48 -14.77 -5.75
N HIS A 23 1.28 -14.38 -7.02
CA HIS A 23 2.18 -13.44 -7.71
C HIS A 23 2.26 -12.08 -7.01
N ARG A 24 1.14 -11.60 -6.43
CA ARG A 24 1.13 -10.36 -5.65
C ARG A 24 1.92 -10.50 -4.36
N GLU A 25 1.79 -11.64 -3.67
CA GLU A 25 2.57 -11.93 -2.46
C GLU A 25 4.07 -11.89 -2.76
N GLU A 26 4.51 -12.52 -3.85
CA GLU A 26 5.91 -12.49 -4.27
C GLU A 26 6.44 -11.07 -4.49
N GLN A 27 5.60 -10.13 -4.96
CA GLN A 27 6.00 -8.72 -5.10
C GLN A 27 6.23 -8.05 -3.76
N TYR A 28 5.33 -8.28 -2.80
CA TYR A 28 5.47 -7.72 -1.46
C TYR A 28 6.66 -8.31 -0.71
N GLN A 29 6.87 -9.62 -0.80
CA GLN A 29 8.04 -10.29 -0.24
C GLN A 29 9.33 -9.72 -0.83
N ALA A 30 9.42 -9.61 -2.16
CA ALA A 30 10.59 -9.03 -2.82
C ALA A 30 10.84 -7.57 -2.41
N LEU A 31 9.79 -6.76 -2.21
CA LEU A 31 9.91 -5.38 -1.72
C LEU A 31 10.45 -5.34 -0.29
N VAL A 32 9.89 -6.16 0.60
CA VAL A 32 10.28 -6.20 2.01
C VAL A 32 11.71 -6.75 2.17
N GLU A 33 12.11 -7.74 1.39
CA GLU A 33 13.49 -8.27 1.40
C GLU A 33 14.55 -7.24 0.97
N GLN A 34 14.16 -6.25 0.17
CA GLN A 34 15.07 -5.21 -0.33
C GLN A 34 15.18 -3.99 0.61
N ILE A 35 14.32 -3.89 1.62
CA ILE A 35 14.23 -2.74 2.52
C ILE A 35 14.49 -3.20 3.95
N GLU A 36 15.45 -2.59 4.64
CA GLU A 36 15.63 -2.86 6.06
C GLU A 36 14.34 -2.54 6.83
N PRO A 37 13.88 -3.39 7.77
CA PRO A 37 12.58 -3.20 8.43
C PRO A 37 12.38 -1.82 9.08
N GLY A 38 13.46 -1.20 9.56
CA GLY A 38 13.45 0.14 10.16
C GLY A 38 13.28 1.28 9.13
N ASP A 39 13.63 1.03 7.87
CA ASP A 39 13.59 1.99 6.77
C ASP A 39 12.26 1.97 6.01
N ILE A 40 11.39 0.97 6.27
CA ILE A 40 10.02 0.99 5.77
C ILE A 40 9.31 2.22 6.39
N PRO A 41 8.77 3.14 5.56
CA PRO A 41 8.24 4.41 6.05
C PRO A 41 7.02 4.20 6.93
N TYR A 42 6.94 4.94 8.03
CA TYR A 42 5.77 5.00 8.89
C TYR A 42 4.90 6.20 8.50
N ILE A 43 3.61 5.94 8.24
CA ILE A 43 2.62 6.96 7.88
C ILE A 43 1.43 6.84 8.84
N ARG A 44 0.95 7.96 9.37
CA ARG A 44 -0.19 7.95 10.30
C ARG A 44 -1.50 7.76 9.55
N LEU A 45 -2.44 7.09 10.19
CA LEU A 45 -3.81 7.00 9.69
C LEU A 45 -4.40 8.41 9.54
N GLY A 46 -5.11 8.64 8.42
CA GLY A 46 -5.67 9.94 8.05
C GLY A 46 -4.69 10.87 7.33
N GLU A 47 -3.41 10.50 7.17
CA GLU A 47 -2.49 11.26 6.33
C GLU A 47 -2.72 10.99 4.85
N LEU A 48 -2.45 12.01 4.03
CA LEU A 48 -2.57 11.95 2.58
C LEU A 48 -1.29 11.36 1.98
N ILE A 49 -1.44 10.33 1.16
CA ILE A 49 -0.37 9.76 0.35
C ILE A 49 -0.49 10.33 -1.06
N GLU A 50 0.56 11.01 -1.50
CA GLU A 50 0.67 11.51 -2.88
C GLU A 50 1.46 10.53 -3.74
N VAL A 51 0.92 10.27 -4.93
CA VAL A 51 1.55 9.42 -5.95
C VAL A 51 1.95 10.32 -7.11
N HIS A 52 3.22 10.27 -7.47
CA HIS A 52 3.79 11.01 -8.60
C HIS A 52 4.30 10.02 -9.63
N LEU A 53 3.65 9.98 -10.79
CA LEU A 53 4.06 9.17 -11.94
C LEU A 53 4.76 10.07 -12.96
N ALA A 54 5.77 9.51 -13.64
CA ALA A 54 6.48 10.24 -14.68
C ALA A 54 5.61 10.51 -15.92
N GLU A 55 4.60 9.66 -16.16
CA GLU A 55 3.64 9.82 -17.24
C GLU A 55 2.59 10.88 -16.88
N GLN A 56 2.29 11.75 -17.84
CA GLN A 56 1.35 12.87 -17.64
C GLN A 56 -0.07 12.56 -18.13
N GLU A 57 -0.34 11.32 -18.54
CA GLU A 57 -1.66 10.92 -18.98
C GLU A 57 -2.61 10.74 -17.80
N ASP A 58 -3.87 11.13 -18.01
CA ASP A 58 -4.93 10.98 -17.03
C ASP A 58 -5.38 9.52 -16.99
N ALA A 59 -5.25 8.89 -15.83
CA ALA A 59 -5.61 7.50 -15.64
C ALA A 59 -6.30 7.26 -14.29
N ASP A 60 -7.16 6.26 -14.27
CA ASP A 60 -7.84 5.81 -13.06
C ASP A 60 -7.18 4.49 -12.64
N TYR A 61 -6.63 4.47 -11.43
CA TYR A 61 -6.00 3.28 -10.85
C TYR A 61 -6.90 2.67 -9.80
N GLU A 62 -6.94 1.34 -9.77
CA GLU A 62 -7.52 0.57 -8.69
C GLU A 62 -6.48 0.37 -7.59
N LEU A 63 -6.75 0.87 -6.39
CA LEU A 63 -5.93 0.66 -5.20
C LEU A 63 -6.44 -0.55 -4.43
N THR A 64 -5.59 -1.56 -4.32
CA THR A 64 -5.73 -2.68 -3.39
C THR A 64 -4.86 -2.44 -2.16
N ASP A 65 -5.37 -2.79 -0.99
CA ASP A 65 -4.72 -2.60 0.29
C ASP A 65 -4.88 -3.86 1.15
N VAL A 66 -3.76 -4.35 1.70
CA VAL A 66 -3.68 -5.60 2.45
C VAL A 66 -2.78 -5.48 3.67
N ILE A 67 -3.00 -6.35 4.66
CA ILE A 67 -2.12 -6.49 5.83
C ILE A 67 -1.13 -7.62 5.60
N LEU A 68 0.15 -7.33 5.83
CA LEU A 68 1.26 -8.25 5.62
C LEU A 68 1.85 -8.70 6.96
N LEU A 69 2.50 -9.86 6.93
CA LEU A 69 3.48 -10.27 7.92
C LEU A 69 4.82 -9.57 7.65
N THR A 70 5.76 -9.64 8.60
CA THR A 70 7.06 -8.98 8.50
C THR A 70 7.95 -9.49 7.37
N ASP A 71 7.63 -10.65 6.79
CA ASP A 71 8.29 -11.20 5.61
C ASP A 71 7.63 -10.76 4.29
N GLY A 72 6.55 -9.97 4.34
CA GLY A 72 5.80 -9.52 3.17
C GLY A 72 4.71 -10.49 2.70
N SER A 73 4.53 -11.65 3.36
CA SER A 73 3.40 -12.55 3.07
C SER A 73 2.08 -12.00 3.60
N TYR A 74 0.94 -12.44 3.06
CA TYR A 74 -0.35 -11.97 3.56
C TYR A 74 -0.63 -12.48 4.97
N LYS A 75 -1.03 -11.58 5.87
CA LYS A 75 -1.44 -11.94 7.23
C LYS A 75 -2.80 -12.63 7.29
N TYR A 76 -3.72 -12.24 6.41
CA TYR A 76 -5.09 -12.74 6.38
C TYR A 76 -5.48 -13.23 4.98
N SER A 77 -6.34 -14.26 4.95
CA SER A 77 -6.94 -14.82 3.73
C SER A 77 -8.22 -14.11 3.28
N MET A 78 -8.76 -13.22 4.12
CA MET A 78 -9.97 -12.45 3.85
C MET A 78 -9.74 -11.36 2.81
N PRO A 79 -10.78 -10.95 2.06
CA PRO A 79 -10.61 -10.11 0.89
C PRO A 79 -9.95 -8.79 1.27
N ASP A 80 -9.09 -8.34 0.36
CA ASP A 80 -8.51 -7.01 0.30
C ASP A 80 -9.62 -5.98 0.59
N ASN A 81 -9.30 -4.86 1.26
CA ASN A 81 -10.28 -3.77 1.38
C ASN A 81 -10.79 -3.46 -0.02
N GLY A 82 -12.12 -3.49 -0.19
CA GLY A 82 -12.74 -3.31 -1.50
C GLY A 82 -12.12 -2.10 -2.23
N PRO A 83 -11.88 -2.21 -3.54
CA PRO A 83 -10.92 -1.34 -4.20
C PRO A 83 -11.30 0.13 -4.09
N GLN A 84 -10.33 0.95 -3.68
CA GLN A 84 -10.44 2.40 -3.74
C GLN A 84 -9.93 2.87 -5.10
N THR A 85 -10.68 3.69 -5.82
CA THR A 85 -10.17 4.32 -7.05
C THR A 85 -9.27 5.50 -6.69
N VAL A 86 -8.05 5.50 -7.23
CA VAL A 86 -7.10 6.62 -7.16
C VAL A 86 -7.04 7.26 -8.53
N VAL A 87 -7.49 8.51 -8.60
CA VAL A 87 -7.55 9.29 -9.83
C VAL A 87 -6.23 10.03 -9.99
N ILE A 88 -5.47 9.70 -11.03
CA ILE A 88 -4.21 10.37 -11.36
C ILE A 88 -4.45 11.30 -12.55
N ARG A 89 -4.13 12.58 -12.38
CA ARG A 89 -4.30 13.61 -13.41
C ARG A 89 -3.01 14.40 -13.59
N GLY A 90 -2.55 14.54 -14.83
CA GLY A 90 -1.27 15.21 -15.13
C GLY A 90 -0.06 14.59 -14.40
N GLY A 91 -0.11 13.28 -14.12
CA GLY A 91 0.95 12.54 -13.43
C GLY A 91 0.92 12.59 -11.90
N ALA A 92 -0.08 13.22 -11.28
CA ALA A 92 -0.22 13.23 -9.82
C ALA A 92 -1.61 12.78 -9.37
N GLY A 93 -1.66 12.01 -8.28
CA GLY A 93 -2.89 11.63 -7.61
C GLY A 93 -2.64 11.49 -6.11
N SER A 94 -3.72 11.33 -5.35
CA SER A 94 -3.59 11.13 -3.90
C SER A 94 -4.74 10.31 -3.33
N PHE A 95 -4.48 9.69 -2.18
CA PHE A 95 -5.48 9.01 -1.38
C PHE A 95 -5.15 9.15 0.11
N GLU A 96 -6.19 9.11 0.95
CA GLU A 96 -6.03 9.14 2.41
C GLU A 96 -5.75 7.73 2.94
N LEU A 97 -4.77 7.59 3.83
CA LEU A 97 -4.48 6.33 4.51
C LEU A 97 -5.56 6.03 5.56
N GLY A 98 -6.62 5.36 5.13
CA GLY A 98 -7.72 4.94 6.00
C GLY A 98 -7.37 3.74 6.90
N ILE A 99 -8.24 3.50 7.89
CA ILE A 99 -8.20 2.31 8.74
C ILE A 99 -8.40 1.05 7.89
N HIS A 100 -7.57 0.03 8.09
CA HIS A 100 -7.82 -1.30 7.55
C HIS A 100 -8.61 -2.14 8.56
N PRO A 101 -9.87 -2.54 8.30
CA PRO A 101 -10.71 -3.31 9.23
C PRO A 101 -10.06 -4.60 9.74
N ALA A 102 -9.34 -5.31 8.87
CA ALA A 102 -8.61 -6.52 9.25
C ALA A 102 -7.53 -6.31 10.34
N ALA A 103 -7.08 -5.07 10.59
CA ALA A 103 -6.07 -4.79 11.62
C ALA A 103 -6.56 -5.13 13.04
N PHE A 104 -7.89 -5.09 13.25
CA PHE A 104 -8.52 -5.46 14.53
C PHE A 104 -8.78 -6.97 14.68
N LEU A 105 -8.39 -7.79 13.71
CA LEU A 105 -8.55 -9.25 13.78
C LEU A 105 -7.42 -9.93 14.53
N SER A 106 -6.34 -9.21 14.87
CA SER A 106 -5.23 -9.81 15.59
C SER A 106 -5.56 -10.04 17.06
N SER A 107 -5.17 -11.21 17.56
CA SER A 107 -5.15 -11.54 18.98
C SER A 107 -3.81 -11.19 19.66
N SER A 108 -2.78 -10.79 18.90
CA SER A 108 -1.50 -10.39 19.47
C SER A 108 -1.51 -8.92 19.86
N THR A 109 -1.17 -8.61 21.11
CA THR A 109 -1.10 -7.23 21.59
C THR A 109 -0.01 -6.42 20.90
N SER A 110 1.06 -7.07 20.44
CA SER A 110 2.17 -6.42 19.73
C SER A 110 1.72 -5.76 18.41
N ASP A 111 0.66 -6.27 17.78
CA ASP A 111 0.16 -5.72 16.52
C ASP A 111 -0.55 -4.37 16.69
N TYR A 112 -0.86 -3.99 17.93
CA TYR A 112 -1.48 -2.71 18.29
C TYR A 112 -0.44 -1.68 18.77
N GLU A 113 0.85 -2.04 18.78
CA GLU A 113 1.92 -1.07 19.05
C GLU A 113 2.02 -0.05 17.90
N PRO A 114 2.46 1.19 18.19
CA PRO A 114 2.61 2.22 17.16
C PRO A 114 3.50 1.76 16.00
N GLY A 115 3.00 1.88 14.77
CA GLY A 115 3.72 1.48 13.55
C GLY A 115 3.96 -0.02 13.39
N ALA A 116 3.28 -0.88 14.15
CA ALA A 116 3.45 -2.33 14.06
C ALA A 116 2.72 -2.97 12.87
N THR A 117 1.77 -2.27 12.24
CA THR A 117 1.03 -2.83 11.10
C THR A 117 1.78 -2.57 9.81
N LEU A 118 2.26 -3.63 9.16
CA LEU A 118 2.79 -3.59 7.80
C LEU A 118 1.64 -3.75 6.80
N ARG A 119 1.53 -2.81 5.86
CA ARG A 119 0.54 -2.84 4.78
C ARG A 119 1.20 -2.86 3.41
N GLY A 120 0.64 -3.67 2.53
CA GLY A 120 1.00 -3.74 1.12
C GLY A 120 -0.08 -3.07 0.28
N PHE A 121 0.35 -2.27 -0.68
CA PHE A 121 -0.53 -1.57 -1.59
C PHE A 121 -0.18 -1.91 -3.03
N ARG A 122 -1.21 -2.02 -3.86
CA ARG A 122 -1.09 -2.17 -5.31
C ARG A 122 -1.99 -1.13 -5.99
N LEU A 123 -1.41 -0.33 -6.87
CA LEU A 123 -2.14 0.46 -7.85
C LEU A 123 -2.12 -0.29 -9.18
N SER A 124 -3.29 -0.66 -9.69
CA SER A 124 -3.47 -1.33 -10.98
C SER A 124 -4.24 -0.41 -11.92
N GLY A 125 -3.67 -0.05 -13.06
CA GLY A 125 -4.31 0.86 -14.00
C GLY A 125 -3.68 0.85 -15.38
N MET A 126 -4.32 1.51 -16.34
CA MET A 126 -3.81 1.66 -17.69
C MET A 126 -2.92 2.90 -17.77
N SER A 127 -1.68 2.75 -18.21
CA SER A 127 -0.72 3.83 -18.43
C SER A 127 -0.16 3.69 -19.85
N GLY A 128 -0.28 4.72 -20.69
CA GLY A 128 0.23 4.68 -22.07
C GLY A 128 -0.35 3.55 -22.95
N GLY A 129 -1.53 3.03 -22.60
CA GLY A 129 -2.17 1.91 -23.30
C GLY A 129 -1.73 0.51 -22.84
N GLU A 130 -0.89 0.42 -21.81
CA GLU A 130 -0.50 -0.85 -21.17
C GLU A 130 -1.05 -0.94 -19.75
N LEU A 131 -1.38 -2.16 -19.31
CA LEU A 131 -1.75 -2.40 -17.91
C LEU A 131 -0.48 -2.37 -17.06
N GLN A 132 -0.48 -1.59 -15.99
CA GLN A 132 0.64 -1.44 -15.09
C GLN A 132 0.22 -1.71 -13.65
N ASP A 133 1.07 -2.43 -12.93
CA ASP A 133 0.97 -2.60 -11.49
C ASP A 133 2.11 -1.86 -10.79
N ILE A 134 1.76 -1.08 -9.78
CA ILE A 134 2.73 -0.39 -8.90
C ILE A 134 2.50 -0.90 -7.47
N TYR A 135 3.55 -1.45 -6.87
CA TYR A 135 3.53 -2.01 -5.53
C TYR A 135 4.36 -1.15 -4.57
N PHE A 136 3.86 -0.97 -3.35
CA PHE A 136 4.60 -0.35 -2.25
C PHE A 136 4.17 -0.92 -0.91
N VAL A 137 5.01 -0.71 0.10
CA VAL A 137 4.76 -1.10 1.49
C VAL A 137 5.00 0.08 2.42
N LEU A 138 4.23 0.14 3.50
CA LEU A 138 4.41 1.11 4.58
C LEU A 138 4.03 0.51 5.93
N ARG A 139 4.52 1.13 6.99
CA ARG A 139 4.10 0.87 8.37
C ARG A 139 3.06 1.88 8.80
N THR A 140 2.09 1.45 9.59
CA THR A 140 1.08 2.32 10.20
C THR A 140 0.54 1.71 11.49
N ASP A 141 -0.41 2.40 12.11
CA ASP A 141 -1.08 1.93 13.32
C ASP A 141 -2.28 1.03 12.95
N ALA A 142 -2.63 0.08 13.82
CA ALA A 142 -3.80 -0.79 13.61
C ALA A 142 -5.13 0.00 13.65
N GLY A 143 -5.15 1.12 14.35
CA GLY A 143 -6.31 2.00 14.49
C GLY A 143 -5.90 3.37 15.00
N SER A 144 -6.79 4.35 14.89
CA SER A 144 -6.53 5.70 15.40
C SER A 144 -6.30 5.65 16.90
N VAL A 145 -5.14 6.13 17.36
CA VAL A 145 -4.99 6.57 18.75
C VAL A 145 -5.84 7.84 18.88
N GLY A 146 -7.11 7.69 19.26
CA GLY A 146 -7.86 8.83 19.80
C GLY A 146 -7.05 9.43 20.97
N PRO A 147 -7.15 10.74 21.25
CA PRO A 147 -6.37 11.35 22.32
C PRO A 147 -6.55 10.50 23.57
N SER A 148 -5.43 10.03 24.14
CA SER A 148 -5.45 9.29 25.39
C SER A 148 -6.26 10.10 26.39
N LEU A 149 -7.38 9.51 26.86
CA LEU A 149 -8.22 10.11 27.89
C LEU A 149 -7.44 10.30 29.19
#